data_AF-A0A1V1PTA1-F1
#
_entry.id   AF-A0A1V1PTA1-F1
#
_cell.length_a   1.000
_cell.length_b   1.000
_cell.length_c   1.000
_cell.angle_alpha   90.00
_cell.angle_beta   90.00
_cell.angle_gamma   90.00
#
_symmetry.space_group_name_H-M   'P 1'
#
loop_
_entity.id
_entity.type
_entity.pdbx_description
1 polymer ?
#
loop_
_entity_poly.entity_id
_entity_poly.type
_entity_poly.pdbx_seq_one_letter_code
_entity_poly.pdbx_strand_id
1 'polypeptide(L)'
;MGRRGVRDGEAKERKALDAAVKDAASFLFQIDATPIPAGRAKQAPPDPLKPHYHDHRARLRKKFDEAGPVALADYELLEMMLFRTIPRRDTKPLAKALIQRFGDLAGVLGAPVQRLAEVEGCGPAVAQDLKLIHALIERTARAEATQRPVVSSWSALINYCRTAMAHEPREQFRVLFLDVKNQLIADEVMNEGTVDHAPVYPREIARRALELSAAAVILFHNHPTDQNSVPVDHALSH
;
A
#
# COMPACT_ATOMS: atom_id res chain seq x y z
N MET A 1 4.09 46.17 2.88
CA MET A 1 4.77 45.12 2.09
C MET A 1 4.82 43.85 2.96
N GLY A 2 4.22 42.70 2.60
CA GLY A 2 4.42 41.49 3.45
C GLY A 2 3.52 40.26 3.24
N ARG A 3 2.36 40.36 2.59
CA ARG A 3 1.41 39.21 2.46
C ARG A 3 1.58 38.35 1.20
N ARG A 4 2.70 38.46 0.48
CA ARG A 4 2.95 37.73 -0.77
C ARG A 4 3.79 36.46 -0.55
N GLY A 5 4.83 36.52 0.28
CA GLY A 5 5.73 35.37 0.52
C GLY A 5 5.15 34.18 1.30
N VAL A 6 4.13 34.41 2.16
CA VAL A 6 3.52 33.33 2.96
C VAL A 6 2.63 32.41 2.11
N ARG A 7 1.91 32.99 1.14
CA ARG A 7 1.01 32.23 0.25
C ARG A 7 1.76 31.36 -0.77
N ASP A 8 2.94 31.80 -1.19
CA ASP A 8 3.79 31.04 -2.10
C ASP A 8 4.46 29.84 -1.38
N GLY A 9 4.68 29.93 -0.06
CA GLY A 9 5.19 28.85 0.78
C GLY A 9 4.16 27.74 1.00
N GLU A 10 2.93 28.09 1.41
CA GLU A 10 1.84 27.13 1.64
C GLU A 10 1.44 26.36 0.36
N ALA A 11 1.49 27.02 -0.80
CA ALA A 11 1.21 26.38 -2.09
C ALA A 11 2.29 25.37 -2.48
N LYS A 12 3.56 25.66 -2.16
CA LYS A 12 4.70 24.78 -2.45
C LYS A 12 4.72 23.57 -1.53
N GLU A 13 4.34 23.76 -0.27
CA GLU A 13 4.26 22.72 0.76
C GLU A 13 3.09 21.76 0.50
N ARG A 14 1.92 22.27 0.11
CA ARG A 14 0.79 21.44 -0.35
C ARG A 14 1.14 20.61 -1.59
N LYS A 15 1.87 21.19 -2.55
CA LYS A 15 2.27 20.48 -3.77
C LYS A 15 3.32 19.40 -3.51
N ALA A 16 4.20 19.61 -2.53
CA ALA A 16 5.16 18.61 -2.06
C ALA A 16 4.45 17.49 -1.28
N LEU A 17 3.47 17.83 -0.45
CA LEU A 17 2.64 16.86 0.27
C LEU A 17 1.80 16.01 -0.69
N ASP A 18 1.17 16.61 -1.70
CA ASP A 18 0.42 15.88 -2.73
C ASP A 18 1.32 14.96 -3.57
N ALA A 19 2.56 15.37 -3.83
CA ALA A 19 3.54 14.53 -4.52
C ALA A 19 3.99 13.34 -3.65
N ALA A 20 4.25 13.57 -2.36
CA ALA A 20 4.63 12.52 -1.41
C ALA A 20 3.49 11.54 -1.11
N VAL A 21 2.24 12.01 -1.06
CA VAL A 21 1.04 11.16 -0.90
C VAL A 21 0.83 10.28 -2.13
N LYS A 22 1.11 10.80 -3.34
CA LYS A 22 1.08 9.98 -4.58
C LYS A 22 2.17 8.90 -4.57
N ASP A 23 3.36 9.21 -4.06
CA ASP A 23 4.48 8.27 -3.97
C ASP A 23 4.23 7.16 -2.93
N ALA A 24 3.65 7.52 -1.78
CA ALA A 24 3.24 6.56 -0.75
C ALA A 24 2.12 5.61 -1.23
N ALA A 25 1.20 6.09 -2.06
CA ALA A 25 0.17 5.25 -2.68
C ALA A 25 0.75 4.24 -3.67
N SER A 26 1.83 4.58 -4.39
CA SER A 26 2.55 3.62 -5.25
C SER A 26 3.34 2.58 -4.45
N PHE A 27 3.76 2.89 -3.22
CA PHE A 27 4.51 1.95 -2.38
C PHE A 27 3.61 0.91 -1.70
N LEU A 28 2.38 1.30 -1.34
CA LEU A 28 1.37 0.41 -0.72
C LEU A 28 0.87 -0.71 -1.64
N PHE A 29 0.96 -0.51 -2.96
CA PHE A 29 0.60 -1.51 -3.97
C PHE A 29 1.82 -1.87 -4.82
N GLN A 30 2.97 -2.16 -4.21
CA GLN A 30 4.04 -2.86 -4.91
C GLN A 30 3.50 -4.23 -5.35
N ILE A 31 2.91 -4.26 -6.55
CA ILE A 31 2.58 -5.51 -7.22
C ILE A 31 3.91 -6.17 -7.47
N ASP A 32 4.09 -7.37 -6.93
CA ASP A 32 5.24 -8.20 -7.23
C ASP A 32 5.27 -8.42 -8.75
N ALA A 33 6.11 -7.63 -9.44
CA ALA A 33 6.25 -7.65 -10.89
C ALA A 33 7.20 -8.76 -11.34
N THR A 34 7.56 -9.66 -10.42
CA THR A 34 8.36 -10.84 -10.74
C THR A 34 7.67 -11.59 -11.88
N PRO A 35 8.33 -11.76 -13.05
CA PRO A 35 7.76 -12.44 -14.20
C PRO A 35 7.18 -13.79 -13.81
N ILE A 36 5.93 -14.05 -14.16
CA ILE A 36 5.37 -15.40 -14.03
C ILE A 36 6.12 -16.24 -15.06
N PRO A 37 6.84 -17.32 -14.67
CA PRO A 37 7.64 -18.09 -15.62
C PRO A 37 6.72 -18.68 -16.69
N ALA A 38 6.71 -18.04 -17.87
CA ALA A 38 5.97 -18.52 -19.01
C ALA A 38 6.62 -19.83 -19.48
N GLY A 39 5.93 -20.95 -19.27
CA GLY A 39 6.32 -22.20 -19.92
C GLY A 39 6.43 -21.94 -21.43
N ARG A 40 7.59 -22.25 -22.03
CA ARG A 40 7.86 -22.03 -23.46
C ARG A 40 6.93 -22.88 -24.32
N ALA A 41 5.70 -22.43 -24.52
CA ALA A 41 4.84 -22.95 -25.56
C ALA A 41 5.28 -22.34 -26.90
N LYS A 42 5.68 -23.18 -27.86
CA LYS A 42 5.99 -22.75 -29.24
C LYS A 42 4.77 -22.01 -29.79
N GLN A 43 4.93 -20.74 -30.13
CA GLN A 43 3.89 -19.97 -30.82
C GLN A 43 3.76 -20.51 -32.25
N ALA A 44 2.58 -21.00 -32.59
CA ALA A 44 2.26 -21.35 -33.97
C ALA A 44 2.19 -20.06 -34.82
N PRO A 45 2.59 -20.10 -36.10
CA PRO A 45 2.47 -18.94 -36.99
C PRO A 45 1.02 -18.46 -37.08
N PRO A 46 0.79 -17.14 -37.29
CA PRO A 46 -0.54 -16.58 -37.37
C PRO A 46 -1.32 -17.20 -38.52
N ASP A 47 -2.51 -17.71 -38.21
CA ASP A 47 -3.44 -18.29 -39.17
C ASP A 47 -4.27 -17.16 -39.79
N PRO A 48 -4.20 -16.93 -41.10
CA PRO A 48 -4.87 -15.80 -41.76
C PRO A 48 -6.40 -15.84 -41.67
N LEU A 49 -7.00 -16.97 -41.26
CA LEU A 49 -8.44 -17.11 -41.05
C LEU A 49 -8.87 -16.79 -39.61
N LYS A 50 -7.94 -16.58 -38.67
CA LYS A 50 -8.27 -16.26 -37.28
C LYS A 50 -8.55 -14.76 -37.13
N PRO A 51 -9.62 -14.39 -36.41
CA PRO A 51 -9.88 -12.99 -36.14
C PRO A 51 -8.71 -12.31 -35.39
N HIS A 52 -8.32 -11.12 -35.85
CA HIS A 52 -7.14 -10.36 -35.41
C HIS A 52 -7.03 -10.14 -33.88
N TYR A 53 -8.14 -10.21 -33.15
CA TYR A 53 -8.16 -10.07 -31.68
C TYR A 53 -7.58 -11.28 -30.93
N HIS A 54 -7.53 -12.47 -31.53
CA HIS A 54 -6.90 -13.64 -30.90
C HIS A 54 -5.40 -13.46 -30.74
N ASP A 55 -4.72 -12.93 -31.75
CA ASP A 55 -3.29 -12.64 -31.70
C ASP A 55 -2.99 -11.51 -30.71
N HIS A 56 -3.87 -10.51 -30.63
CA HIS A 56 -3.76 -9.41 -29.67
C HIS A 56 -3.84 -9.90 -28.21
N ARG A 57 -4.79 -10.79 -27.90
CA ARG A 57 -4.92 -11.40 -26.58
C ARG A 57 -3.65 -12.15 -26.16
N ALA A 58 -3.02 -12.90 -27.08
CA ALA A 58 -1.78 -13.62 -26.80
C ALA A 58 -0.60 -12.67 -26.55
N ARG A 59 -0.51 -11.57 -27.33
CA ARG A 59 0.53 -10.55 -27.15
C ARG A 59 0.41 -9.83 -25.80
N LEU A 60 -0.80 -9.45 -25.38
CA LEU A 60 -1.00 -8.80 -24.07
C LEU A 60 -0.63 -9.72 -22.91
N ARG A 61 -1.00 -11.01 -22.98
CA ARG A 61 -0.60 -12.00 -21.97
C ARG A 61 0.92 -12.13 -21.89
N LYS A 62 1.59 -12.31 -23.03
CA LYS A 62 3.05 -12.39 -23.08
C LYS A 62 3.70 -11.14 -22.47
N LYS A 63 3.19 -9.96 -22.80
CA LYS A 63 3.67 -8.68 -22.25
C LYS A 63 3.50 -8.60 -20.73
N PHE A 64 2.35 -9.06 -20.20
CA PHE A 64 2.11 -9.16 -18.76
C PHE A 64 3.08 -10.16 -18.09
N ASP A 65 3.26 -11.34 -18.69
CA ASP A 65 4.11 -12.40 -18.11
C ASP A 65 5.58 -11.99 -18.09
N GLU A 66 6.08 -11.30 -19.13
CA GLU A 66 7.49 -10.91 -19.27
C GLU A 66 7.85 -9.64 -18.50
N ALA A 67 6.95 -8.65 -18.43
CA ALA A 67 7.26 -7.31 -17.95
C ALA A 67 6.30 -6.80 -16.85
N GLY A 68 5.36 -7.64 -16.42
CA GLY A 68 4.42 -7.34 -15.35
C GLY A 68 3.34 -6.30 -15.71
N PRO A 69 2.54 -5.87 -14.73
CA PRO A 69 1.42 -4.96 -14.93
C PRO A 69 1.85 -3.55 -15.36
N VAL A 70 3.05 -3.09 -14.95
CA VAL A 70 3.57 -1.75 -15.23
C VAL A 70 3.81 -1.53 -16.73
N ALA A 71 4.03 -2.60 -17.49
CA ALA A 71 4.22 -2.51 -18.94
C ALA A 71 2.92 -2.19 -19.70
N LEU A 72 1.75 -2.40 -19.09
CA LEU A 72 0.45 -2.27 -19.74
C LEU A 72 -0.20 -0.93 -19.42
N ALA A 73 -0.84 -0.34 -20.42
CA ALA A 73 -1.70 0.81 -20.16
C ALA A 73 -2.96 0.39 -19.39
N ASP A 74 -3.58 1.32 -18.66
CA ASP A 74 -4.80 1.06 -17.87
C ASP A 74 -5.91 0.35 -18.67
N TYR A 75 -6.16 0.81 -19.91
CA TYR A 75 -7.15 0.16 -20.76
C TYR A 75 -6.72 -1.24 -21.20
N GLU A 76 -5.42 -1.55 -21.29
CA GLU A 76 -4.89 -2.88 -21.63
C GLU A 76 -5.06 -3.84 -20.45
N LEU A 77 -4.85 -3.38 -19.22
CA LEU A 77 -5.16 -4.15 -17.99
C LEU A 77 -6.65 -4.49 -17.92
N LEU A 78 -7.50 -3.49 -18.17
CA LEU A 78 -8.95 -3.69 -18.22
C LEU A 78 -9.36 -4.63 -19.36
N GLU A 79 -8.74 -4.49 -20.54
CA GLU A 79 -8.95 -5.39 -21.68
C GLU A 79 -8.62 -6.84 -21.33
N MET A 80 -7.50 -7.07 -20.65
CA MET A 80 -7.08 -8.39 -20.18
C MET A 80 -8.05 -9.02 -19.19
N MET A 81 -8.64 -8.22 -18.30
CA MET A 81 -9.69 -8.69 -17.38
C MET A 81 -10.94 -9.09 -18.17
N LEU A 82 -11.42 -8.21 -19.07
CA LEU A 82 -12.64 -8.43 -19.85
C LEU A 82 -12.56 -9.67 -20.74
N PHE A 83 -11.37 -10.10 -21.14
CA PHE A 83 -11.16 -11.36 -21.86
C PHE A 83 -11.69 -12.61 -21.14
N ARG A 84 -11.75 -12.56 -19.80
CA ARG A 84 -12.24 -13.65 -18.94
C ARG A 84 -13.77 -13.69 -18.91
N THR A 85 -14.39 -12.51 -18.94
CA THR A 85 -15.85 -12.34 -18.88
C THR A 85 -16.51 -12.46 -20.25
N ILE A 86 -15.88 -11.90 -21.30
CA ILE A 86 -16.38 -11.91 -22.68
C ILE A 86 -15.40 -12.71 -23.55
N PRO A 87 -15.58 -14.04 -23.68
CA PRO A 87 -14.74 -14.86 -24.52
C PRO A 87 -14.98 -14.56 -26.01
N ARG A 88 -13.91 -14.67 -26.82
CA ARG A 88 -13.97 -14.65 -28.30
C ARG A 88 -14.54 -13.38 -28.95
N ARG A 89 -14.52 -12.23 -28.25
CA ARG A 89 -14.84 -10.90 -28.81
C ARG A 89 -13.69 -9.93 -28.61
N ASP A 90 -13.67 -8.88 -29.43
CA ASP A 90 -12.79 -7.73 -29.22
C ASP A 90 -13.32 -6.88 -28.05
N THR A 91 -12.57 -6.83 -26.95
CA THR A 91 -12.92 -6.08 -25.74
C THR A 91 -12.19 -4.74 -25.64
N LYS A 92 -11.30 -4.42 -26.58
CA LYS A 92 -10.57 -3.16 -26.62
C LYS A 92 -11.50 -1.93 -26.72
N PRO A 93 -12.55 -1.93 -27.57
CA PRO A 93 -13.47 -0.80 -27.63
C PRO A 93 -14.19 -0.57 -26.30
N LEU A 94 -14.64 -1.66 -25.65
CA LEU A 94 -15.31 -1.60 -24.35
C LEU A 94 -14.38 -1.06 -23.26
N ALA A 95 -13.14 -1.56 -23.18
CA ALA A 95 -12.16 -1.09 -22.20
C ALA A 95 -11.90 0.42 -22.35
N LYS A 96 -11.72 0.90 -23.59
CA LYS A 96 -11.55 2.32 -23.87
C LYS A 96 -12.79 3.15 -23.53
N ALA A 97 -13.98 2.66 -23.86
CA ALA A 97 -15.24 3.35 -23.56
C ALA A 97 -15.46 3.50 -22.05
N LEU A 98 -15.15 2.47 -21.27
CA LEU A 98 -15.22 2.50 -19.81
C LEU A 98 -14.24 3.53 -19.23
N ILE A 99 -12.96 3.49 -19.61
CA ILE A 99 -11.97 4.48 -19.16
C ILE A 99 -12.37 5.89 -19.58
N GLN A 100 -12.81 6.09 -20.82
CA GLN A 100 -13.24 7.40 -21.29
C GLN A 100 -14.45 7.95 -20.52
N ARG A 101 -15.40 7.10 -20.13
CA ARG A 101 -16.60 7.52 -19.41
C ARG A 101 -16.35 7.81 -17.92
N PHE A 102 -15.47 7.04 -17.29
CA PHE A 102 -15.26 7.07 -15.84
C PHE A 102 -13.90 7.65 -15.42
N GLY A 103 -13.06 8.03 -16.37
CA GLY A 103 -11.77 8.69 -16.15
C GLY A 103 -10.60 7.71 -16.10
N ASP A 104 -10.58 6.87 -15.08
CA ASP A 104 -9.49 5.93 -14.78
C ASP A 104 -10.02 4.58 -14.26
N LEU A 105 -9.11 3.64 -13.95
CA LEU A 105 -9.47 2.32 -13.42
C LEU A 105 -10.26 2.41 -12.11
N ALA A 106 -9.92 3.33 -11.21
CA ALA A 106 -10.63 3.52 -9.96
C ALA A 106 -12.07 4.02 -10.20
N GLY A 107 -12.25 4.95 -11.14
CA GLY A 107 -13.54 5.44 -11.58
C GLY A 107 -14.39 4.32 -12.19
N VAL A 108 -13.81 3.47 -13.04
CA VAL A 108 -14.52 2.31 -13.61
C VAL A 108 -14.97 1.33 -12.53
N LEU A 109 -14.08 0.96 -11.59
CA LEU A 109 -14.39 0.01 -10.52
C LEU A 109 -15.40 0.58 -9.51
N GLY A 110 -15.33 1.89 -9.23
CA GLY A 110 -16.22 2.59 -8.32
C GLY A 110 -17.61 2.91 -8.90
N ALA A 111 -17.76 2.98 -10.23
CA ALA A 111 -19.00 3.40 -10.88
C ALA A 111 -20.22 2.53 -10.53
N PRO A 112 -21.39 3.10 -10.17
CA PRO A 112 -22.60 2.31 -9.89
C PRO A 112 -22.98 1.37 -11.04
N VAL A 113 -23.57 0.21 -10.74
CA VAL A 113 -23.93 -0.81 -11.76
C VAL A 113 -24.82 -0.23 -12.86
N GLN A 114 -25.74 0.67 -12.50
CA GLN A 114 -26.64 1.35 -13.43
C GLN A 114 -25.86 2.20 -14.44
N ARG A 115 -24.80 2.88 -13.99
CA ARG A 115 -23.93 3.71 -14.84
C ARG A 115 -23.05 2.86 -15.75
N LEU A 116 -22.57 1.72 -15.25
CA LEU A 116 -21.83 0.75 -16.06
C LEU A 116 -22.70 0.19 -17.19
N ALA A 117 -23.96 -0.13 -16.90
CA ALA A 117 -24.91 -0.66 -17.89
C ALA A 117 -25.24 0.32 -19.04
N GLU A 118 -24.97 1.62 -18.88
CA GLU A 118 -25.11 2.61 -19.95
C GLU A 118 -24.01 2.51 -21.02
N VAL A 119 -22.93 1.75 -20.76
CA VAL A 119 -21.85 1.54 -21.71
C VAL A 119 -22.16 0.33 -22.59
N GLU A 120 -22.19 0.54 -23.90
CA GLU A 120 -22.43 -0.54 -24.86
C GLU A 120 -21.40 -1.67 -24.70
N GLY A 121 -21.88 -2.90 -24.57
CA GLY A 121 -21.04 -4.08 -24.31
C GLY A 121 -20.76 -4.36 -22.83
N CYS A 122 -21.11 -3.45 -21.91
CA CYS A 122 -21.03 -3.67 -20.47
C CYS A 122 -22.30 -4.38 -19.96
N GLY A 123 -22.42 -5.67 -20.29
CA GLY A 123 -23.52 -6.51 -19.80
C GLY A 123 -23.45 -6.79 -18.29
N PRO A 124 -24.48 -7.46 -17.73
CA PRO A 124 -24.58 -7.75 -16.30
C PRO A 124 -23.37 -8.55 -15.76
N ALA A 125 -22.82 -9.47 -16.55
CA ALA A 125 -21.63 -10.23 -16.17
C ALA A 125 -20.37 -9.35 -16.02
N VAL A 126 -20.18 -8.39 -16.94
CA VAL A 126 -19.06 -7.43 -16.86
C VAL A 126 -19.20 -6.53 -15.65
N ALA A 127 -20.41 -6.00 -15.42
CA ALA A 127 -20.68 -5.18 -14.26
C ALA A 127 -20.44 -5.96 -12.94
N GLN A 128 -20.86 -7.22 -12.88
CA GLN A 128 -20.64 -8.08 -11.72
C GLN A 128 -19.14 -8.33 -11.47
N ASP A 129 -18.37 -8.67 -12.50
CA ASP A 129 -16.93 -8.92 -12.36
C ASP A 129 -16.18 -7.66 -11.92
N LEU A 130 -16.53 -6.49 -12.47
CA LEU A 130 -15.99 -5.20 -12.02
C LEU A 130 -16.30 -4.95 -10.55
N LYS A 131 -17.53 -5.23 -10.11
CA LYS A 131 -17.93 -5.05 -8.71
C LYS A 131 -17.28 -6.05 -7.77
N LEU A 132 -17.05 -7.27 -8.24
CA LEU A 132 -16.30 -8.27 -7.49
C LEU A 132 -14.87 -7.80 -7.24
N ILE A 133 -14.17 -7.33 -8.28
CA ILE A 133 -12.80 -6.80 -8.15
C ILE A 133 -12.79 -5.59 -7.21
N HIS A 134 -13.73 -4.66 -7.35
CA HIS A 134 -13.83 -3.50 -6.47
C HIS A 134 -13.99 -3.92 -5.00
N ALA A 135 -14.90 -4.86 -4.72
CA ALA A 135 -15.11 -5.37 -3.37
C ALA A 135 -13.89 -6.10 -2.80
N LEU A 136 -13.11 -6.81 -3.63
CA LEU A 136 -11.85 -7.44 -3.21
C LEU A 136 -10.83 -6.39 -2.80
N ILE A 137 -10.64 -5.36 -3.63
CA ILE A 137 -9.72 -4.24 -3.35
C ILE A 137 -10.13 -3.50 -2.08
N GLU A 138 -11.42 -3.19 -1.91
CA GLU A 138 -11.92 -2.54 -0.69
C GLU A 138 -11.68 -3.39 0.56
N ARG A 139 -11.87 -4.71 0.47
CA ARG A 139 -11.68 -5.63 1.60
C ARG A 139 -10.21 -5.79 1.95
N THR A 140 -9.31 -5.87 0.97
CA THR A 140 -7.86 -5.97 1.22
C THR A 140 -7.32 -4.67 1.80
N ALA A 141 -7.70 -3.52 1.23
CA ALA A 141 -7.32 -2.20 1.76
C ALA A 141 -7.85 -1.99 3.19
N ARG A 142 -9.07 -2.45 3.48
CA ARG A 142 -9.62 -2.42 4.84
C ARG A 142 -8.89 -3.35 5.80
N ALA A 143 -8.52 -4.56 5.36
CA ALA A 143 -7.78 -5.51 6.17
C ALA A 143 -6.42 -4.92 6.60
N GLU A 144 -5.68 -4.28 5.69
CA GLU A 144 -4.43 -3.59 6.01
C GLU A 144 -4.62 -2.45 7.02
N ALA A 145 -5.67 -1.64 6.86
CA ALA A 145 -5.99 -0.55 7.78
C ALA A 145 -6.46 -1.04 9.16
N THR A 146 -7.07 -2.24 9.24
CA THR A 146 -7.58 -2.81 10.50
C THR A 146 -6.50 -3.56 11.29
N GLN A 147 -5.44 -4.03 10.61
CA GLN A 147 -4.34 -4.79 11.23
C GLN A 147 -3.23 -3.92 11.82
N ARG A 148 -3.18 -2.63 11.50
CA ARG A 148 -2.19 -1.71 12.07
C ARG A 148 -2.79 -0.96 13.26
N PRO A 149 -2.29 -1.18 14.49
CA PRO A 149 -2.66 -0.36 15.63
C PRO A 149 -2.50 1.12 15.28
N VAL A 150 -3.58 1.88 15.37
CA VAL A 150 -3.50 3.34 15.28
C VAL A 150 -3.07 3.85 16.64
N VAL A 151 -1.93 4.54 16.69
CA VAL A 151 -1.54 5.31 17.87
C VAL A 151 -2.35 6.61 17.86
N SER A 152 -3.64 6.50 18.17
CA SER A 152 -4.63 7.58 18.07
C SER A 152 -4.60 8.54 19.26
N SER A 153 -3.90 8.19 20.33
CA SER A 153 -3.76 8.99 21.54
C SER A 153 -2.57 8.51 22.37
N TRP A 154 -2.14 9.34 23.34
CA TRP A 154 -1.13 8.95 24.32
C TRP A 154 -1.53 7.71 25.12
N SER A 155 -2.81 7.59 25.48
CA SER A 155 -3.31 6.41 26.19
C SER A 155 -3.29 5.14 25.34
N ALA A 156 -3.59 5.26 24.04
CA ALA A 156 -3.48 4.15 23.09
C ALA A 156 -2.02 3.70 22.93
N LEU A 157 -1.08 4.66 22.87
CA LEU A 157 0.36 4.36 22.85
C LEU A 157 0.80 3.60 24.11
N ILE A 158 0.47 4.12 25.29
CA ILE A 158 0.85 3.50 26.57
C ILE A 158 0.24 2.10 26.70
N ASN A 159 -1.02 1.91 26.31
CA ASN A 159 -1.65 0.59 26.31
C ASN A 159 -0.96 -0.37 25.33
N TYR A 160 -0.65 0.08 24.12
CA TYR A 160 0.09 -0.70 23.15
C TYR A 160 1.46 -1.12 23.70
N CYS A 161 2.25 -0.18 24.23
CA CYS A 161 3.55 -0.46 24.81
C CYS A 161 3.44 -1.44 25.99
N ARG A 162 2.46 -1.27 26.87
CA ARG A 162 2.20 -2.20 27.98
C ARG A 162 1.87 -3.60 27.48
N THR A 163 0.99 -3.74 26.49
CA THR A 163 0.63 -5.05 25.93
C THR A 163 1.82 -5.70 25.24
N ALA A 164 2.59 -4.95 24.46
CA ALA A 164 3.77 -5.44 23.75
C ALA A 164 4.88 -5.91 24.72
N MET A 165 4.98 -5.31 25.91
CA MET A 165 6.01 -5.62 26.91
C MET A 165 5.50 -6.47 28.10
N ALA A 166 4.21 -6.83 28.14
CA ALA A 166 3.56 -7.42 29.31
C ALA A 166 4.17 -8.74 29.81
N HIS A 167 4.92 -9.44 28.96
CA HIS A 167 5.52 -10.75 29.28
C HIS A 167 7.04 -10.77 29.08
N GLU A 168 7.69 -9.61 28.94
CA GLU A 168 9.12 -9.55 28.67
C GLU A 168 9.92 -9.27 29.96
N PRO A 169 10.67 -10.26 30.49
CA PRO A 169 11.45 -10.10 31.71
C PRO A 169 12.77 -9.34 31.48
N ARG A 170 13.14 -9.05 30.23
CA ARG A 170 14.40 -8.38 29.87
C ARG A 170 14.15 -6.93 29.48
N GLU A 171 15.13 -6.09 29.78
CA GLU A 171 15.16 -4.73 29.26
C GLU A 171 15.34 -4.75 27.74
N GLN A 172 14.44 -4.08 27.03
CA GLN A 172 14.41 -3.95 25.59
C GLN A 172 14.32 -2.48 25.22
N PHE A 173 15.12 -2.08 24.24
CA PHE A 173 14.92 -0.83 23.53
C PHE A 173 14.16 -1.11 22.24
N ARG A 174 12.98 -0.52 22.11
CA ARG A 174 12.05 -0.77 21.00
C ARG A 174 11.74 0.51 20.24
N VAL A 175 11.47 0.34 18.96
CA VAL A 175 11.20 1.42 18.02
C VAL A 175 9.94 1.10 17.23
N LEU A 176 8.95 1.99 17.33
CA LEU A 176 7.74 1.96 16.51
C LEU A 176 7.94 2.85 15.28
N PHE A 177 7.69 2.31 14.11
CA PHE A 177 7.68 3.04 12.84
C PHE A 177 6.23 3.31 12.45
N LEU A 178 5.91 4.58 12.20
CA LEU A 178 4.54 5.03 11.96
C LEU A 178 4.39 5.66 10.57
N ASP A 179 3.22 5.47 9.96
CA ASP A 179 2.85 6.19 8.73
C ASP A 179 2.32 7.60 9.02
N VAL A 180 2.01 8.37 7.96
CA VAL A 180 1.47 9.74 8.06
C VAL A 180 0.11 9.83 8.75
N LYS A 181 -0.55 8.69 9.00
CA LYS A 181 -1.83 8.58 9.72
C LYS A 181 -1.65 8.02 11.14
N ASN A 182 -0.41 7.96 11.64
CA ASN A 182 -0.04 7.38 12.93
C ASN A 182 -0.40 5.89 13.07
N GLN A 183 -0.42 5.14 11.96
CA GLN A 183 -0.60 3.69 11.98
C GLN A 183 0.75 3.01 12.13
N LEU A 184 0.81 1.98 12.96
CA LEU A 184 2.01 1.18 13.17
C LEU A 184 2.38 0.39 11.90
N ILE A 185 3.50 0.77 11.28
CA ILE A 185 4.13 0.07 10.16
C ILE A 185 4.91 -1.13 10.68
N ALA A 186 5.75 -0.92 11.70
CA ALA A 186 6.58 -1.95 12.31
C ALA A 186 6.88 -1.62 13.77
N ASP A 187 7.10 -2.67 14.55
CA ASP A 187 7.48 -2.63 15.96
C ASP A 187 8.72 -3.52 16.15
N GLU A 188 9.87 -2.90 16.33
CA GLU A 188 11.17 -3.57 16.28
C GLU A 188 11.97 -3.38 17.57
N VAL A 189 12.56 -4.47 18.07
CA VAL A 189 13.52 -4.44 19.17
C VAL A 189 14.90 -4.13 18.59
N MET A 190 15.48 -2.99 18.95
CA MET A 190 16.81 -2.58 18.49
C MET A 190 17.92 -2.97 19.48
N ASN A 191 17.56 -3.32 20.71
CA ASN A 191 18.50 -3.78 21.72
C ASN A 191 17.80 -4.63 22.80
N GLU A 192 18.49 -5.67 23.30
CA GLU A 192 18.04 -6.56 24.37
C GLU A 192 19.19 -6.73 25.39
N GLY A 193 18.99 -6.37 26.66
CA GLY A 193 19.99 -6.52 27.72
C GLY A 193 20.08 -5.33 28.68
N THR A 194 20.98 -5.43 29.67
CA THR A 194 21.21 -4.35 30.65
C THR A 194 21.75 -3.09 29.96
N VAL A 195 21.29 -1.91 30.42
CA VAL A 195 21.67 -0.53 30.00
C VAL A 195 23.17 -0.32 29.73
N ASP A 196 24.06 -1.18 30.22
CA ASP A 196 25.48 -0.86 30.30
C ASP A 196 26.26 -0.87 28.98
N HIS A 197 25.94 -1.63 27.92
CA HIS A 197 26.81 -1.58 26.71
C HIS A 197 26.24 -2.12 25.39
N ALA A 198 25.06 -1.66 24.97
CA ALA A 198 24.70 -1.75 23.54
C ALA A 198 24.19 -0.38 23.05
N PRO A 199 25.00 0.37 22.28
CA PRO A 199 24.61 1.69 21.80
C PRO A 199 23.47 1.56 20.79
N VAL A 200 22.35 2.22 21.07
CA VAL A 200 21.35 2.48 20.04
C VAL A 200 21.95 3.52 19.10
N TYR A 201 22.12 3.16 17.82
CA TYR A 201 22.69 4.06 16.83
C TYR A 201 21.57 4.81 16.09
N PRO A 202 21.43 6.14 16.27
CA PRO A 202 20.39 6.92 15.59
C PRO A 202 20.44 6.79 14.07
N ARG A 203 21.64 6.59 13.50
CA ARG A 203 21.83 6.34 12.06
C ARG A 203 21.11 5.06 11.61
N GLU A 204 21.13 4.00 12.41
CA GLU A 204 20.48 2.74 12.06
C GLU A 204 18.95 2.88 12.14
N ILE A 205 18.45 3.61 13.14
CA ILE A 205 17.01 3.94 13.25
C ILE A 205 16.57 4.81 12.07
N ALA A 206 17.35 5.83 11.71
CA ALA A 206 17.05 6.70 10.57
C ALA A 206 17.09 5.93 9.25
N ARG A 207 18.08 5.06 9.05
CA ARG A 207 18.14 4.15 7.89
C ARG A 207 16.89 3.27 7.84
N ARG A 208 16.52 2.66 8.97
CA ARG A 208 15.35 1.78 9.04
C ARG A 208 14.04 2.53 8.80
N ALA A 209 13.91 3.75 9.32
CA ALA A 209 12.76 4.61 9.08
C ALA A 209 12.62 4.93 7.58
N LEU A 210 13.73 5.19 6.88
CA LEU A 210 13.74 5.41 5.44
C LEU A 210 13.38 4.13 4.66
N GLU A 211 13.92 2.97 5.06
CA GLU A 211 13.56 1.67 4.44
C GLU A 211 12.07 1.35 4.56
N LEU A 212 11.48 1.66 5.71
CA LEU A 212 10.06 1.43 5.98
C LEU A 212 9.15 2.57 5.50
N SER A 213 9.72 3.62 4.90
CA SER A 213 8.99 4.85 4.54
C SER A 213 8.16 5.41 5.71
N ALA A 214 8.71 5.36 6.92
CA ALA A 214 8.07 5.85 8.13
C ALA A 214 8.03 7.38 8.15
N ALA A 215 6.86 7.94 8.46
CA ALA A 215 6.68 9.38 8.65
C ALA A 215 7.05 9.83 10.07
N ALA A 216 6.94 8.93 11.05
CA ALA A 216 7.30 9.18 12.43
C ALA A 216 7.90 7.94 13.08
N VAL A 217 8.69 8.17 14.13
CA VAL A 217 9.35 7.14 14.92
C VAL A 217 9.08 7.40 16.39
N ILE A 218 8.71 6.37 17.15
CA ILE A 218 8.59 6.44 18.61
C ILE A 218 9.59 5.46 19.22
N LEU A 219 10.40 5.95 20.15
CA LEU A 219 11.40 5.15 20.85
C LEU A 219 10.98 4.98 22.31
N PHE A 220 11.09 3.76 22.83
CA PHE A 220 10.77 3.45 24.22
C PHE A 220 11.61 2.26 24.70
N HIS A 221 11.80 2.18 26.01
CA HIS A 221 12.40 1.02 26.66
C HIS A 221 11.67 0.71 27.96
N ASN A 222 11.66 -0.56 28.37
CA ASN A 222 11.20 -0.98 29.69
C ASN A 222 12.39 -1.07 30.64
N HIS A 223 12.20 -0.56 31.85
CA HIS A 223 13.03 -0.95 32.99
C HIS A 223 12.25 -1.98 33.81
N PRO A 224 12.63 -3.26 33.81
CA PRO A 224 12.06 -4.20 34.76
C PRO A 224 12.48 -3.75 36.15
N THR A 225 11.57 -3.13 36.90
CA THR A 225 11.81 -2.73 38.29
C THR A 225 12.23 -3.94 39.12
N ASP A 226 13.42 -3.87 39.71
CA ASP A 226 13.86 -4.79 40.76
C ASP A 226 12.82 -4.83 41.88
N GLN A 227 12.14 -5.96 42.04
CA GLN A 227 11.27 -6.22 43.20
C GLN A 227 12.08 -6.47 44.48
N ASN A 228 13.06 -5.63 44.83
CA ASN A 228 13.78 -5.77 46.10
C ASN A 228 14.45 -4.49 46.66
N SER A 229 13.80 -3.33 46.55
CA SER A 229 14.11 -2.23 47.49
C SER A 229 12.84 -1.59 48.04
N VAL A 230 12.58 -1.86 49.33
CA VAL A 230 11.75 -1.01 50.20
C VAL A 230 12.50 0.30 50.50
N PRO A 231 11.77 1.38 50.83
CA PRO A 231 12.00 2.73 50.31
C PRO A 231 13.10 3.46 51.06
N VAL A 232 13.86 4.29 50.35
CA VAL A 232 14.64 5.36 50.96
C VAL A 232 14.11 6.68 50.42
N ASP A 233 13.44 7.43 51.30
CA ASP A 233 13.18 8.85 51.14
C ASP A 233 14.45 9.56 50.68
N HIS A 234 14.39 10.27 49.55
CA HIS A 234 15.03 11.58 49.44
C HIS A 234 14.35 12.41 48.36
N ALA A 235 13.57 13.39 48.85
CA ALA A 235 13.24 14.58 48.09
C ALA A 235 14.52 15.35 47.76
N LEU A 236 14.72 15.75 46.51
CA LEU A 236 15.43 16.99 46.19
C LEU A 236 14.85 17.64 44.94
N SER A 237 14.16 18.75 45.21
CA SER A 237 14.03 19.91 44.34
C SER A 237 15.41 20.45 43.94
N HIS A 238 15.59 20.78 42.67
CA HIS A 238 16.14 22.05 42.17
C HIS A 238 15.84 22.20 40.67
#